data_AF-A0AAJ6N4K4-F1
#
_entry.id   AF-A0AAJ6N4K4-F1
#
_cell.length_a   1.000
_cell.length_b   1.000
_cell.length_c   1.000
_cell.angle_alpha   90.00
_cell.angle_beta   90.00
_cell.angle_gamma   90.00
#
_symmetry.space_group_name_H-M   'P 1'
#
loop_
_entity.id
_entity.type
_entity.pdbx_description
1 polymer ?
#
loop_
_entity_poly.entity_id
_entity_poly.type
_entity_poly.pdbx_seq_one_letter_code
_entity_poly.pdbx_strand_id
1 'polypeptide(L)' 'MIEHLRPSLAAFKLPTHIDIRTEELPRTASGKIVKRQLREELAAKASAPGSG' A
#
# COMPACT_ATOMS: atom_id res chain seq x y z
N MET A 1 -12.64 1.91 6.53
CA MET A 1 -11.37 2.66 6.41
C MET A 1 -11.46 3.86 5.47
N ILE A 2 -11.92 3.72 4.22
CA ILE A 2 -12.11 4.90 3.33
C ILE A 2 -13.05 5.93 3.95
N GLU A 3 -14.17 5.50 4.57
CA GLU A 3 -15.09 6.40 5.28
C GLU A 3 -14.42 7.22 6.40
N HIS A 4 -13.39 6.65 7.05
CA HIS A 4 -12.63 7.38 8.07
C HIS A 4 -11.79 8.51 7.46
N LEU A 5 -11.36 8.36 6.20
CA LEU A 5 -10.55 9.35 5.50
C LEU A 5 -11.37 10.45 4.82
N ARG A 6 -12.64 10.18 4.47
CA ARG A 6 -13.50 11.13 3.73
C ARG A 6 -13.66 12.51 4.38
N PRO A 7 -13.80 12.65 5.71
CA PRO A 7 -13.93 13.96 6.34
C PRO A 7 -12.64 14.80 6.27
N SER A 8 -11.48 14.15 6.12
CA SER A 8 -10.15 14.76 6.27
C SER A 8 -9.39 14.90 4.95
N LEU A 9 -9.83 14.23 3.88
CA LEU A 9 -9.17 14.23 2.57
C LEU A 9 -10.15 14.61 1.46
N ALA A 10 -9.66 15.40 0.51
CA ALA A 10 -10.37 15.60 -0.75
C ALA A 10 -10.54 14.27 -1.50
N ALA A 11 -11.64 14.13 -2.24
CA ALA A 11 -12.01 12.86 -2.87
C ALA A 11 -10.90 12.25 -3.75
N PHE A 12 -10.18 13.07 -4.51
CA PHE A 12 -9.08 12.61 -5.38
C PHE A 12 -7.85 12.07 -4.63
N LYS A 13 -7.75 12.30 -3.31
CA LYS A 13 -6.68 11.78 -2.45
C LYS A 13 -7.06 10.48 -1.76
N LEU A 14 -8.31 10.03 -1.89
CA LEU A 14 -8.73 8.75 -1.33
C LEU A 14 -8.02 7.62 -2.08
N PRO A 15 -7.42 6.65 -1.36
CA PRO A 15 -6.76 5.53 -2.01
C PRO A 15 -7.79 4.61 -2.68
N THR A 16 -7.44 4.08 -3.85
CA THR A 16 -8.26 3.08 -4.57
C THR A 16 -7.94 1.66 -4.16
N HIS A 17 -6.75 1.43 -3.58
CA HIS A 17 -6.29 0.13 -3.12
C HIS A 17 -5.61 0.26 -1.76
N ILE A 18 -5.86 -0.71 -0.88
CA ILE A 18 -5.21 -0.80 0.43
C ILE A 18 -4.70 -2.23 0.63
N ASP A 19 -3.38 -2.36 0.74
CA ASP A 19 -2.68 -3.60 1.06
C ASP A 19 -2.39 -3.64 2.57
N ILE A 20 -3.10 -4.51 3.30
CA ILE A 20 -2.90 -4.71 4.74
C ILE A 20 -1.94 -5.88 4.95
N ARG A 21 -0.95 -5.68 5.80
CA ARG A 21 0.13 -6.64 6.06
C ARG A 21 0.30 -6.83 7.56
N THR A 22 0.71 -8.03 7.94
CA THR A 22 1.04 -8.38 9.33
C THR A 22 2.54 -8.34 9.60
N GLU A 23 3.31 -8.54 8.54
CA GLU A 23 4.76 -8.47 8.50
C GLU A 23 5.27 -7.01 8.49
N GLU A 24 6.51 -6.82 8.96
CA GLU A 24 7.12 -5.50 8.97
C GLU A 24 7.39 -4.98 7.55
N LEU A 25 7.15 -3.68 7.33
CA LEU A 25 7.46 -3.03 6.07
C LEU A 25 8.98 -3.05 5.81
N PRO A 26 9.43 -3.23 4.55
CA PRO A 26 10.84 -3.25 4.23
C PRO A 26 11.50 -1.93 4.59
N ARG A 27 12.63 -2.02 5.30
CA ARG A 27 13.41 -0.88 5.77
C ARG A 27 14.83 -0.91 5.24
N THR A 28 15.43 0.26 5.06
CA THR A 28 16.86 0.40 4.83
C THR A 28 17.64 0.04 6.10
N ALA A 29 18.97 -0.10 5.98
CA ALA A 29 19.85 -0.27 7.15
C ALA A 29 19.70 0.86 8.20
N SER A 30 19.26 2.05 7.79
CA SER A 30 18.98 3.18 8.69
C SER A 30 17.50 3.26 9.12
N GLY A 31 16.69 2.24 8.86
CA GLY A 31 15.29 2.13 9.31
C GLY A 31 14.24 2.82 8.43
N LYS A 32 14.62 3.44 7.31
CA LYS A 32 13.66 4.14 6.43
C LYS A 32 12.86 3.15 5.59
N ILE A 33 11.55 3.40 5.41
CA ILE A 33 10.71 2.55 4.54
C ILE A 33 11.19 2.59 3.08
N VAL A 34 11.37 1.42 2.48
CA VAL A 34 11.79 1.25 1.09
C VAL A 34 10.57 1.25 0.15
N LYS A 35 10.07 2.44 -0.21
CA LYS A 35 8.87 2.58 -1.05
C LYS A 35 8.96 1.89 -2.42
N ARG A 36 10.17 1.78 -3.00
CA ARG A 36 10.37 1.13 -4.31
C ARG A 36 9.99 -0.35 -4.23
N GLN A 37 10.55 -1.06 -3.24
CA GLN A 37 10.26 -2.46 -3.00
C GLN A 37 8.77 -2.69 -2.73
N LEU A 38 8.13 -1.84 -1.92
CA LEU A 38 6.69 -1.93 -1.68
C LEU A 38 5.84 -1.83 -2.95
N ARG A 39 6.22 -0.96 -3.90
CA ARG A 39 5.52 -0.85 -5.19
C ARG A 39 5.73 -2.07 -6.08
N GLU A 40 6.94 -2.63 -6.10
CA GLU A 40 7.27 -3.83 -6.87
C GLU A 40 6.50 -5.05 -6.34
N GLU A 41 6.44 -5.22 -5.02
CA GLU A 41 5.65 -6.27 -4.38
C GLU A 41 4.16 -6.11 -4.67
N LEU A 42 3.63 -4.88 -4.63
CA LEU A 42 2.24 -4.62 -4.96
C LEU A 42 1.92 -4.92 -6.43
N ALA A 43 2.80 -4.53 -7.35
CA ALA A 43 2.67 -4.84 -8.78
C ALA A 43 2.73 -6.36 -9.04
N ALA A 44 3.64 -7.06 -8.35
CA ALA A 44 3.73 -8.52 -8.43
C ALA A 44 2.44 -9.20 -7.95
N LYS A 45 1.86 -8.76 -6.82
CA LYS A 45 0.55 -9.22 -6.33
C LYS A 45 -0.56 -9.01 -7.36
N ALA A 46 -0.60 -7.85 -8.02
CA ALA A 46 -1.60 -7.54 -9.04
C ALA A 46 -1.45 -8.36 -10.33
N SER A 47 -0.23 -8.83 -10.65
CA SER A 47 0.07 -9.60 -11.87
C SER A 47 -0.09 -11.11 -11.72
N ALA A 48 -0.26 -11.64 -10.51
CA ALA A 48 -0.46 -13.07 -10.29
C ALA A 48 -1.86 -13.50 -10.78
N PRO A 49 -1.98 -14.55 -11.62
CA PRO A 49 -3.27 -15.07 -12.06
C PRO A 49 -3.97 -15.74 -10.87
N GLY A 50 -4.83 -14.97 -10.21
CA GLY A 50 -5.62 -15.43 -9.08
C GLY A 50 -5.63 -14.45 -7.93
N SER A 51 -6.35 -13.34 -8.08
CA SER A 51 -6.98 -12.58 -6.99
C SER A 51 -7.99 -11.64 -7.64
N GLY A 52 -9.27 -11.93 -7.44
CA GLY A 52 -10.39 -11.10 -7.92
C GLY A 52 -10.57 -9.82 -7.13
#